data_AF-A0A1V5UAA3-F1
#
_entry.id   AF-A0A1V5UAA3-F1
#
_cell.length_a   1.000
_cell.length_b   1.000
_cell.length_c   1.000
_cell.angle_alpha   90.00
_cell.angle_beta   90.00
_cell.angle_gamma   90.00
#
_symmetry.space_group_name_H-M   'P 1'
#
loop_
_entity.id
_entity.type
_entity.pdbx_description
1 polymer ?
#
loop_
_entity_poly.entity_id
_entity_poly.type
_entity_poly.pdbx_seq_one_letter_code
_entity_poly.pdbx_strand_id
1 'polypeptide(L)'
;MNAERIKENKIPLDKNTWHEILSEMRSAFFNNRFDDYFSFLSGCYMSEKEISERNDFYLSLAAMISRHLRMTPQIIGAYPYLNYLSEDMAAAGGEDLVKAASVLSSACERASKRLEEKDAKKPAALFAKPGAIEDAGAFIEKYRASVESLFIEELDKKWFLEGDIDSTLALICELFHLERAEAEAVTSLWFNNKADFNQIVNWFLDDFCFLLRSAEENEWIKIFCRLALAYGYESANFYSYQAEAGFKLRDYPAVIELVSALEKKYKITPFLEHLKCFSLWQVSKTRECMSIIRRRLENDPRDILAALLAGDVLLSLSMFEPALKSYAYAYHIEPTAADILYSLARGFHACYFAAQTDLCAKKAMAADPASAGYFKFGVELYIKCDEPGAKALLDGKNAGDCPVCIRGVKEGTHVIEWLTADGKKKRLETELKDGFIHKFKYIPDMKKVEREESRDGDITVYRNSAAVRLEELLADYLVEDLDKLPKPAIDEFAGAAVLGAMR
;
A
#
# COMPACT_ATOMS: atom_id res chain seq x y z
N MET A 1 2.46 22.47 -43.39
CA MET A 1 3.58 22.82 -44.31
C MET A 1 4.02 21.57 -45.11
N ASN A 2 4.52 21.69 -46.35
CA ASN A 2 4.90 20.50 -47.15
C ASN A 2 6.22 19.86 -46.61
N ALA A 3 6.21 18.56 -46.32
CA ALA A 3 7.35 17.80 -45.82
C ALA A 3 8.57 17.89 -46.76
N GLU A 4 8.36 17.88 -48.08
CA GLU A 4 9.43 18.05 -49.07
C GLU A 4 10.08 19.44 -48.97
N ARG A 5 9.32 20.48 -48.62
CA ARG A 5 9.88 21.82 -48.44
C ARG A 5 10.83 21.87 -47.24
N ILE A 6 10.52 21.17 -46.15
CA ILE A 6 11.40 21.09 -44.98
C ILE A 6 12.65 20.26 -45.29
N LYS A 7 12.49 19.14 -46.00
CA LYS A 7 13.60 18.32 -46.46
C LYS A 7 14.60 19.11 -47.31
N GLU A 8 14.11 19.95 -48.21
CA GLU A 8 14.94 20.78 -49.09
C GLU A 8 15.54 22.02 -48.40
N ASN A 9 14.74 22.72 -47.60
CA ASN A 9 15.10 24.05 -47.06
C ASN A 9 15.52 24.03 -45.58
N LYS A 10 15.56 22.84 -44.96
CA LYS A 10 15.79 22.62 -43.53
C LYS A 10 14.80 23.36 -42.63
N ILE A 11 15.00 23.26 -41.32
CA ILE A 11 14.17 23.95 -40.33
C ILE A 11 14.42 25.47 -40.39
N PRO A 12 13.37 26.31 -40.58
CA PRO A 12 13.51 27.76 -40.58
C PRO A 12 13.86 28.31 -39.19
N LEU A 13 14.46 29.51 -39.14
CA LEU A 13 14.72 30.22 -37.87
C LEU A 13 13.46 30.84 -37.24
N ASP A 14 12.37 30.94 -37.99
CA ASP A 14 11.13 31.54 -37.50
C ASP A 14 10.45 30.63 -36.48
N LYS A 15 10.54 31.01 -35.20
CA LYS A 15 9.98 30.29 -34.07
C LYS A 15 8.48 30.04 -34.19
N ASN A 16 7.75 30.90 -34.89
CA ASN A 16 6.30 30.75 -35.05
C ASN A 16 5.94 29.50 -35.86
N THR A 17 6.85 29.04 -36.73
CA THR A 17 6.64 27.85 -37.58
C THR A 17 7.02 26.54 -36.90
N TRP A 18 7.78 26.58 -35.81
CA TRP A 18 8.30 25.38 -35.15
C TRP A 18 7.20 24.47 -34.61
N HIS A 19 6.18 25.07 -33.99
CA HIS A 19 5.02 24.34 -33.49
C HIS A 19 4.25 23.66 -34.64
N GLU A 20 4.03 24.37 -35.75
CA GLU A 20 3.34 23.83 -36.92
C GLU A 20 4.11 22.65 -37.54
N ILE A 21 5.44 22.77 -37.67
CA ILE A 21 6.28 21.69 -38.19
C ILE A 21 6.17 20.45 -37.30
N LEU A 22 6.31 20.61 -35.98
CA LEU A 22 6.23 19.48 -35.04
C LEU A 22 4.81 18.87 -35.02
N SER A 23 3.76 19.68 -35.15
CA SER A 23 2.38 19.19 -35.26
C SER A 23 2.19 18.34 -36.53
N GLU A 24 2.68 18.81 -37.68
CA GLU A 24 2.63 18.07 -38.94
C GLU A 24 3.44 16.76 -38.88
N MET A 25 4.57 16.76 -38.17
CA MET A 25 5.35 15.54 -37.91
C MET A 25 4.55 14.54 -37.08
N ARG A 26 3.87 14.97 -36.00
CA ARG A 26 2.97 14.10 -35.22
C ARG A 26 1.83 13.56 -36.08
N SER A 27 1.20 14.43 -36.85
CA SER A 27 0.12 14.04 -37.75
C SER A 27 0.60 13.00 -38.79
N ALA A 28 1.80 13.16 -39.34
CA ALA A 28 2.40 12.18 -40.23
C ALA A 28 2.63 10.83 -39.53
N PHE A 29 3.17 10.85 -38.30
CA PHE A 29 3.38 9.65 -37.48
C PHE A 29 2.06 8.92 -37.18
N PHE A 30 1.06 9.61 -36.62
CA PHE A 30 -0.21 8.98 -36.20
C PHE A 30 -1.06 8.46 -37.37
N ASN A 31 -0.91 9.04 -38.56
CA ASN A 31 -1.60 8.62 -39.77
C ASN A 31 -0.78 7.63 -40.62
N ASN A 32 0.31 7.06 -40.08
CA ASN A 32 1.21 6.14 -40.79
C ASN A 32 1.79 6.69 -42.10
N ARG A 33 1.91 8.02 -42.24
CA ARG A 33 2.56 8.70 -43.37
C ARG A 33 4.07 8.77 -43.13
N PHE A 34 4.72 7.61 -43.05
CA PHE A 34 6.13 7.53 -42.67
C PHE A 34 7.08 8.18 -43.68
N ASP A 35 6.74 8.23 -44.97
CA ASP A 35 7.52 8.95 -45.98
C ASP A 35 7.56 10.46 -45.69
N ASP A 36 6.41 11.05 -45.31
CA ASP A 36 6.33 12.46 -44.88
C ASP A 36 7.14 12.65 -43.58
N TYR A 37 6.97 11.75 -42.62
CA TYR A 37 7.67 11.79 -41.33
C TYR A 37 9.20 11.75 -41.50
N PHE A 38 9.72 10.83 -42.32
CA PHE A 38 11.15 10.73 -42.61
C PHE A 38 11.67 11.90 -43.44
N SER A 39 10.83 12.50 -44.29
CA SER A 39 11.17 13.73 -45.01
C SER A 39 11.34 14.91 -44.06
N PHE A 40 10.47 15.06 -43.05
CA PHE A 40 10.67 16.03 -41.98
C PHE A 40 11.96 15.78 -41.19
N LEU A 41 12.20 14.53 -40.76
CA LEU A 41 13.42 14.16 -40.02
C LEU A 41 14.69 14.47 -40.82
N SER A 42 14.69 14.21 -42.13
CA SER A 42 15.81 14.54 -43.00
C SER A 42 16.13 16.05 -42.99
N GLY A 43 15.11 16.91 -42.88
CA GLY A 43 15.29 18.36 -42.78
C GLY A 43 15.85 18.84 -41.43
N CYS A 44 15.89 17.95 -40.41
CA CYS A 44 16.42 18.25 -39.08
C CYS A 44 17.93 18.03 -38.95
N TYR A 45 18.62 17.47 -39.95
CA TYR A 45 20.09 17.34 -39.91
C TYR A 45 20.75 18.67 -40.30
N MET A 46 21.34 19.33 -39.31
CA MET A 46 21.90 20.68 -39.43
C MET A 46 23.26 20.74 -38.72
N SER A 47 24.05 21.76 -39.03
CA SER A 47 25.33 22.00 -38.33
C SER A 47 25.11 22.34 -36.85
N GLU A 48 26.12 22.11 -36.01
CA GLU A 48 26.13 22.46 -34.59
C GLU A 48 25.59 23.89 -34.34
N LYS A 49 26.08 24.86 -35.11
CA LYS A 49 25.63 26.26 -35.03
C LYS A 49 24.14 26.43 -35.33
N GLU A 50 23.65 25.78 -36.38
CA GLU A 50 22.25 25.85 -36.79
C GLU A 50 21.32 25.22 -35.73
N ILE A 51 21.78 24.14 -35.08
CA ILE A 51 21.07 23.48 -33.97
C ILE A 51 21.00 24.43 -32.76
N SER A 52 22.12 25.04 -32.37
CA SER A 52 22.13 26.01 -31.25
C SER A 52 21.20 27.19 -31.48
N GLU A 53 21.09 27.69 -32.73
CA GLU A 53 20.15 28.76 -33.11
C GLU A 53 18.66 28.33 -33.03
N ARG A 54 18.39 27.03 -33.00
CA ARG A 54 17.06 26.40 -32.98
C ARG A 54 16.81 25.58 -31.72
N ASN A 55 17.47 25.95 -30.62
CA ASN A 55 17.47 25.18 -29.37
C ASN A 55 16.07 24.63 -28.99
N ASP A 56 15.07 25.49 -28.81
CA ASP A 56 13.73 25.07 -28.34
C ASP A 56 13.04 24.08 -29.29
N PHE A 57 13.30 24.19 -30.61
CA PHE A 57 12.81 23.22 -31.59
C PHE A 57 13.44 21.85 -31.36
N TYR A 58 14.77 21.78 -31.20
CA TYR A 58 15.47 20.50 -30.98
C TYR A 58 15.15 19.86 -29.63
N LEU A 59 14.92 20.65 -28.58
CA LEU A 59 14.42 20.14 -27.31
C LEU A 59 13.06 19.45 -27.47
N SER A 60 12.15 20.10 -28.21
CA SER A 60 10.80 19.57 -28.48
C SER A 60 10.83 18.37 -29.44
N LEU A 61 11.69 18.41 -30.46
CA LEU A 61 11.91 17.33 -31.42
C LEU A 61 12.44 16.07 -30.72
N ALA A 62 13.45 16.21 -29.87
CA ALA A 62 14.02 15.08 -29.14
C ALA A 62 13.01 14.42 -28.21
N ALA A 63 12.19 15.19 -27.49
CA ALA A 63 11.12 14.66 -26.66
C ALA A 63 10.07 13.90 -27.50
N MET A 64 9.64 14.49 -28.62
CA MET A 64 8.68 13.87 -29.55
C MET A 64 9.20 12.56 -30.12
N ILE A 65 10.42 12.54 -30.69
CA ILE A 65 11.03 11.34 -31.26
C ILE A 65 11.20 10.27 -30.18
N SER A 66 11.62 10.65 -28.97
CA SER A 66 11.77 9.71 -27.85
C SER A 66 10.45 9.01 -27.49
N ARG A 67 9.33 9.72 -27.53
CA ARG A 67 7.99 9.14 -27.31
C ARG A 67 7.53 8.30 -28.50
N HIS A 68 7.80 8.74 -29.73
CA HIS A 68 7.52 7.94 -30.94
C HIS A 68 8.28 6.60 -30.91
N LEU A 69 9.53 6.58 -30.46
CA LEU A 69 10.31 5.36 -30.28
C LEU A 69 9.77 4.44 -29.17
N ARG A 70 9.18 5.01 -28.11
CA ARG A 70 8.50 4.23 -27.05
C ARG A 70 7.20 3.58 -27.54
N MET A 71 6.49 4.22 -28.47
CA MET A 71 5.28 3.68 -29.11
C MET A 71 5.60 2.70 -30.24
N THR A 72 6.60 3.01 -31.06
CA THR A 72 6.91 2.31 -32.31
C THR A 72 8.43 2.16 -32.44
N PRO A 73 9.03 1.17 -31.76
CA PRO A 73 10.48 0.96 -31.79
C PRO A 73 11.01 0.66 -33.20
N GLN A 74 10.16 0.16 -34.12
CA GLN A 74 10.51 -0.14 -35.50
C GLN A 74 11.03 1.08 -36.28
N ILE A 75 10.74 2.30 -35.82
CA ILE A 75 11.29 3.53 -36.38
C ILE A 75 12.82 3.51 -36.40
N ILE A 76 13.48 2.97 -35.37
CA ILE A 76 14.96 2.97 -35.32
C ILE A 76 15.57 2.10 -36.43
N GLY A 77 14.88 1.02 -36.82
CA GLY A 77 15.30 0.18 -37.93
C GLY A 77 14.97 0.80 -39.30
N ALA A 78 13.85 1.51 -39.40
CA ALA A 78 13.44 2.19 -40.63
C ALA A 78 14.25 3.47 -40.92
N TYR A 79 14.76 4.13 -39.87
CA TYR A 79 15.54 5.36 -39.96
C TYR A 79 16.77 5.30 -39.04
N PRO A 80 17.85 4.60 -39.45
CA PRO A 80 19.01 4.31 -38.59
C PRO A 80 19.86 5.55 -38.25
N TYR A 81 19.54 6.71 -38.81
CA TYR A 81 20.28 7.94 -38.62
C TYR A 81 19.90 8.72 -37.34
N LEU A 82 18.90 8.27 -36.57
CA LEU A 82 18.45 8.99 -35.36
C LEU A 82 19.55 9.14 -34.29
N ASN A 83 20.49 8.21 -34.23
CA ASN A 83 21.64 8.32 -33.31
C ASN A 83 22.51 9.55 -33.64
N TYR A 84 22.77 9.82 -34.92
CA TYR A 84 23.52 11.00 -35.35
C TYR A 84 22.84 12.31 -34.95
N LEU A 85 21.50 12.35 -34.98
CA LEU A 85 20.77 13.54 -34.52
C LEU A 85 21.03 13.83 -33.03
N SER A 86 21.11 12.78 -32.19
CA SER A 86 21.46 12.95 -30.78
C SER A 86 22.93 13.38 -30.59
N GLU A 87 23.85 12.88 -31.41
CA GLU A 87 25.26 13.27 -31.39
C GLU A 87 25.44 14.74 -31.80
N ASP A 88 24.79 15.16 -32.89
CA ASP A 88 24.82 16.54 -33.39
C ASP A 88 24.24 17.52 -32.35
N MET A 89 23.15 17.13 -31.67
CA MET A 89 22.58 17.91 -30.56
C MET A 89 23.54 18.04 -29.38
N ALA A 90 24.25 16.96 -29.01
CA ALA A 90 25.24 17.02 -27.94
C ALA A 90 26.44 17.91 -28.32
N ALA A 91 26.88 17.83 -29.57
CA ALA A 91 27.99 18.62 -30.11
C ALA A 91 27.66 20.12 -30.22
N ALA A 92 26.41 20.46 -30.54
CA ALA A 92 25.92 21.85 -30.56
C ALA A 92 26.06 22.58 -29.20
N GLY A 93 26.21 21.83 -28.11
CA GLY A 93 26.51 22.36 -26.78
C GLY A 93 25.34 23.08 -26.10
N GLY A 94 25.51 23.42 -24.83
CA GLY A 94 24.45 23.94 -23.98
C GLY A 94 23.79 22.87 -23.12
N GLU A 95 23.55 23.19 -21.85
CA GLU A 95 23.15 22.21 -20.84
C GLU A 95 21.86 21.46 -21.21
N ASP A 96 20.86 22.17 -21.74
CA ASP A 96 19.57 21.57 -22.11
C ASP A 96 19.65 20.69 -23.37
N LEU A 97 20.44 21.10 -24.38
CA LEU A 97 20.65 20.28 -25.58
C LEU A 97 21.39 18.99 -25.26
N VAL A 98 22.41 19.06 -24.40
CA VAL A 98 23.15 17.87 -23.95
C VAL A 98 22.23 16.91 -23.19
N LYS A 99 21.35 17.43 -22.32
CA LYS A 99 20.35 16.60 -21.62
C LYS A 99 19.35 15.97 -22.59
N ALA A 100 18.80 16.75 -23.52
CA ALA A 100 17.85 16.25 -24.51
C ALA A 100 18.48 15.21 -25.45
N ALA A 101 19.72 15.44 -25.87
CA ALA A 101 20.52 14.49 -26.64
C ALA A 101 20.70 13.17 -25.89
N SER A 102 21.04 13.22 -24.60
CA SER A 102 21.17 12.03 -23.77
C SER A 102 19.86 11.25 -23.66
N VAL A 103 18.73 11.94 -23.47
CA VAL A 103 17.39 11.31 -23.43
C VAL A 103 17.07 10.62 -24.76
N LEU A 104 17.31 11.29 -25.89
CA LEU A 104 17.07 10.74 -27.22
C LEU A 104 17.96 9.54 -27.50
N SER A 105 19.26 9.65 -27.20
CA SER A 105 20.22 8.55 -27.32
C SER A 105 19.77 7.32 -26.54
N SER A 106 19.38 7.49 -25.27
CA SER A 106 18.83 6.40 -24.45
C SER A 106 17.51 5.83 -25.02
N ALA A 107 16.67 6.65 -25.64
CA ALA A 107 15.45 6.17 -26.29
C ALA A 107 15.78 5.30 -27.52
N CYS A 108 16.75 5.70 -28.34
CA CYS A 108 17.25 4.91 -29.47
C CYS A 108 17.83 3.56 -29.03
N GLU A 109 18.66 3.55 -27.98
CA GLU A 109 19.22 2.31 -27.41
C GLU A 109 18.13 1.37 -26.92
N ARG A 110 17.14 1.89 -26.16
CA ARG A 110 16.00 1.09 -25.68
C ARG A 110 15.16 0.54 -26.83
N ALA A 111 14.87 1.35 -27.84
CA ALA A 111 14.13 0.90 -29.02
C ALA A 111 14.87 -0.21 -29.76
N SER A 112 16.19 -0.06 -29.94
CA SER A 112 17.04 -1.07 -30.60
C SER A 112 17.02 -2.40 -29.84
N LYS A 113 17.19 -2.33 -28.52
CA LYS A 113 17.11 -3.51 -27.64
C LYS A 113 15.74 -4.21 -27.72
N ARG A 114 14.64 -3.45 -27.74
CA ARG A 114 13.28 -4.03 -27.88
C ARG A 114 13.12 -4.80 -29.19
N LEU A 115 13.70 -4.30 -30.29
CA LEU A 115 13.70 -5.02 -31.57
C LEU A 115 14.50 -6.32 -31.53
N GLU A 116 15.66 -6.33 -30.87
CA GLU A 116 16.49 -7.53 -30.69
C GLU A 116 15.77 -8.61 -29.86
N GLU A 117 15.03 -8.19 -28.83
CA GLU A 117 14.22 -9.05 -27.97
C GLU A 117 12.94 -9.59 -28.66
N LYS A 118 12.74 -9.28 -29.95
CA LYS A 118 11.60 -9.67 -30.79
C LYS A 118 10.23 -9.26 -30.21
N ASP A 119 10.14 -8.08 -29.60
CA ASP A 119 8.90 -7.56 -28.98
C ASP A 119 8.21 -8.61 -28.10
N ALA A 120 8.99 -9.36 -27.30
CA ALA A 120 8.40 -10.20 -26.27
C ALA A 120 7.55 -9.31 -25.35
N LYS A 121 6.25 -9.60 -25.23
CA LYS A 121 5.34 -8.85 -24.35
C LYS A 121 5.90 -8.86 -22.93
N LYS A 122 6.50 -7.74 -22.51
CA LYS A 122 6.97 -7.56 -21.14
C LYS A 122 5.83 -7.06 -20.27
N PRO A 123 5.70 -7.57 -19.03
CA PRO A 123 4.73 -7.05 -18.09
C PRO A 123 5.03 -5.57 -17.78
N ALA A 124 3.98 -4.81 -17.44
CA ALA A 124 4.14 -3.45 -16.95
C ALA A 124 5.03 -3.44 -15.71
N ALA A 125 6.04 -2.57 -15.68
CA ALA A 125 6.98 -2.47 -14.56
C ALA A 125 7.38 -1.02 -14.28
N LEU A 126 7.66 -0.75 -13.00
CA LEU A 126 8.23 0.51 -12.54
C LEU A 126 9.74 0.35 -12.37
N PHE A 127 10.54 1.02 -13.20
CA PHE A 127 11.99 0.92 -13.17
C PHE A 127 12.63 1.99 -12.27
N ALA A 128 12.15 3.23 -12.38
CA ALA A 128 12.56 4.33 -11.53
C ALA A 128 11.44 5.37 -11.41
N LYS A 129 11.49 6.13 -10.32
CA LYS A 129 10.49 7.14 -9.94
C LYS A 129 11.17 8.29 -9.18
N PRO A 130 10.49 9.42 -8.99
CA PRO A 130 10.92 10.43 -8.03
C PRO A 130 11.01 9.87 -6.61
N GLY A 131 11.84 10.54 -5.79
CA GLY A 131 11.93 10.27 -4.35
C GLY A 131 10.62 10.57 -3.62
N ALA A 132 10.57 10.32 -2.30
CA ALA A 132 9.40 10.66 -1.49
C ALA A 132 9.07 12.16 -1.60
N ILE A 133 7.78 12.49 -1.68
CA ILE A 133 7.33 13.88 -1.68
C ILE A 133 7.30 14.39 -0.23
N GLU A 134 7.99 15.50 0.01
CA GLU A 134 8.02 16.16 1.33
C GLU A 134 6.67 16.81 1.68
N ASP A 135 5.99 17.42 0.70
CA ASP A 135 4.67 18.03 0.87
C ASP A 135 3.70 17.54 -0.21
N ALA A 136 2.93 16.50 0.12
CA ALA A 136 1.94 15.92 -0.78
C ALA A 136 0.80 16.91 -1.10
N GLY A 137 0.48 17.84 -0.21
CA GLY A 137 -0.55 18.84 -0.41
C GLY A 137 -0.14 19.84 -1.50
N ALA A 138 1.08 20.40 -1.37
CA ALA A 138 1.64 21.31 -2.38
C ALA A 138 1.77 20.63 -3.75
N PHE A 139 2.18 19.36 -3.78
CA PHE A 139 2.25 18.60 -5.03
C PHE A 139 0.88 18.46 -5.69
N ILE A 140 -0.16 18.08 -4.93
CA ILE A 140 -1.52 17.95 -5.45
C ILE A 140 -2.00 19.30 -5.98
N GLU A 141 -1.85 20.39 -5.22
CA GLU A 141 -2.29 21.72 -5.66
C GLU A 141 -1.57 22.18 -6.94
N LYS A 142 -0.27 21.89 -7.07
CA LYS A 142 0.48 22.21 -8.30
C LYS A 142 -0.13 21.58 -9.53
N TYR A 143 -0.52 20.30 -9.46
CA TYR A 143 -1.00 19.54 -10.61
C TYR A 143 -2.52 19.47 -10.73
N ARG A 144 -3.28 19.90 -9.71
CA ARG A 144 -4.75 19.80 -9.65
C ARG A 144 -5.47 20.42 -10.86
N ALA A 145 -4.94 21.51 -11.39
CA ALA A 145 -5.61 22.28 -12.44
C ALA A 145 -5.34 21.76 -13.87
N SER A 146 -4.30 20.95 -14.07
CA SER A 146 -3.86 20.54 -15.41
C SER A 146 -3.39 19.09 -15.40
N VAL A 147 -4.23 18.21 -15.97
CA VAL A 147 -3.84 16.81 -16.22
C VAL A 147 -2.70 16.73 -17.23
N GLU A 148 -2.65 17.63 -18.22
CA GLU A 148 -1.54 17.72 -19.18
C GLU A 148 -0.21 17.94 -18.46
N SER A 149 -0.15 18.91 -17.54
CA SER A 149 1.09 19.21 -16.80
C SER A 149 1.52 18.03 -15.94
N LEU A 150 0.59 17.26 -15.36
CA LEU A 150 0.92 16.02 -14.63
C LEU A 150 1.60 15.01 -15.57
N PHE A 151 1.06 14.81 -16.76
CA PHE A 151 1.62 13.85 -17.70
C PHE A 151 2.97 14.31 -18.25
N ILE A 152 3.07 15.55 -18.74
CA ILE A 152 4.25 16.05 -19.44
C ILE A 152 5.40 16.43 -18.48
N GLU A 153 5.10 17.07 -17.35
CA GLU A 153 6.16 17.60 -16.47
C GLU A 153 6.59 16.61 -15.39
N GLU A 154 5.69 15.71 -14.98
CA GLU A 154 5.94 14.76 -13.91
C GLU A 154 6.13 13.34 -14.45
N LEU A 155 5.08 12.74 -15.01
CA LEU A 155 5.11 11.33 -15.41
C LEU A 155 6.15 11.08 -16.48
N ASP A 156 6.10 11.80 -17.60
CA ASP A 156 6.98 11.57 -18.74
C ASP A 156 8.47 11.88 -18.45
N LYS A 157 8.72 12.91 -17.62
CA LYS A 157 10.08 13.38 -17.35
C LYS A 157 10.77 12.65 -16.20
N LYS A 158 10.01 12.14 -15.24
CA LYS A 158 10.58 11.67 -13.95
C LYS A 158 10.25 10.22 -13.62
N TRP A 159 9.31 9.60 -14.34
CA TRP A 159 8.96 8.20 -14.16
C TRP A 159 9.51 7.37 -15.32
N PHE A 160 10.14 6.25 -14.98
CA PHE A 160 10.71 5.33 -15.94
C PHE A 160 9.95 4.01 -15.85
N LEU A 161 9.16 3.75 -16.89
CA LEU A 161 8.25 2.61 -16.98
C LEU A 161 8.73 1.62 -18.05
N GLU A 162 8.26 0.39 -17.98
CA GLU A 162 8.45 -0.64 -19.01
C GLU A 162 7.12 -1.33 -19.34
N GLY A 163 7.02 -1.91 -20.54
CA GLY A 163 5.82 -2.59 -21.04
C GLY A 163 4.78 -1.65 -21.63
N ASP A 164 3.56 -2.14 -21.83
CA ASP A 164 2.49 -1.42 -22.53
C ASP A 164 2.11 -0.08 -21.86
N ILE A 165 2.31 0.04 -20.54
CA ILE A 165 2.06 1.28 -19.80
C ILE A 165 3.02 2.41 -20.21
N ASP A 166 4.27 2.08 -20.57
CA ASP A 166 5.26 3.05 -21.03
C ASP A 166 4.88 3.62 -22.40
N SER A 167 4.44 2.76 -23.32
CA SER A 167 3.94 3.16 -24.64
C SER A 167 2.64 3.96 -24.52
N THR A 168 1.76 3.60 -23.58
CA THR A 168 0.50 4.34 -23.32
C THR A 168 0.77 5.73 -22.74
N LEU A 169 1.74 5.87 -21.83
CA LEU A 169 2.17 7.17 -21.32
C LEU A 169 2.68 8.05 -22.49
N ALA A 170 3.55 7.50 -23.34
CA ALA A 170 4.08 8.21 -24.50
C ALA A 170 2.97 8.69 -25.44
N LEU A 171 1.98 7.82 -25.72
CA LEU A 171 0.81 8.15 -26.52
C LEU A 171 0.02 9.32 -25.93
N ILE A 172 -0.34 9.26 -24.65
CA ILE A 172 -1.11 10.32 -23.99
C ILE A 172 -0.37 11.66 -24.03
N CYS A 173 0.94 11.66 -23.76
CA CYS A 173 1.76 12.86 -23.84
C CYS A 173 1.77 13.48 -25.24
N GLU A 174 1.84 12.67 -26.30
CA GLU A 174 1.79 13.16 -27.67
C GLU A 174 0.41 13.67 -28.07
N LEU A 175 -0.66 13.04 -27.58
CA LEU A 175 -2.03 13.50 -27.80
C LEU A 175 -2.31 14.85 -27.11
N PHE A 176 -1.68 15.15 -25.97
CA PHE A 176 -1.77 16.48 -25.34
C PHE A 176 -1.11 17.59 -26.18
N HIS A 177 -0.17 17.26 -27.06
CA HIS A 177 0.45 18.22 -27.98
C HIS A 177 -0.36 18.48 -29.25
N LEU A 178 -1.50 17.80 -29.44
CA LEU A 178 -2.39 17.99 -30.59
C LEU A 178 -3.59 18.86 -30.21
N GLU A 179 -4.19 19.49 -31.22
CA GLU A 179 -5.52 20.07 -31.03
C GLU A 179 -6.52 18.99 -30.65
N ARG A 180 -7.51 19.34 -29.82
CA ARG A 180 -8.44 18.36 -29.25
C ARG A 180 -9.15 17.52 -30.31
N ALA A 181 -9.57 18.12 -31.42
CA ALA A 181 -10.24 17.42 -32.50
C ALA A 181 -9.31 16.40 -33.20
N GLU A 182 -8.02 16.74 -33.35
CA GLU A 182 -7.04 15.83 -33.93
C GLU A 182 -6.69 14.71 -32.95
N ALA A 183 -6.51 15.02 -31.66
CA ALA A 183 -6.30 14.01 -30.62
C ALA A 183 -7.45 12.99 -30.55
N GLU A 184 -8.70 13.44 -30.70
CA GLU A 184 -9.88 12.59 -30.78
C GLU A 184 -9.92 11.74 -32.05
N ALA A 185 -9.51 12.29 -33.20
CA ALA A 185 -9.41 11.55 -34.45
C ALA A 185 -8.34 10.44 -34.39
N VAL A 186 -7.16 10.75 -33.85
CA VAL A 186 -6.08 9.78 -33.63
C VAL A 186 -6.55 8.68 -32.67
N THR A 187 -7.14 9.06 -31.56
CA THR A 187 -7.69 8.12 -30.56
C THR A 187 -8.74 7.19 -31.18
N SER A 188 -9.69 7.76 -31.94
CA SER A 188 -10.74 7.00 -32.61
C SER A 188 -10.18 5.95 -33.57
N LEU A 189 -9.15 6.31 -34.34
CA LEU A 189 -8.46 5.41 -35.26
C LEU A 189 -7.71 4.31 -34.52
N TRP A 190 -6.86 4.67 -33.55
CA TRP A 190 -5.97 3.74 -32.86
C TRP A 190 -6.73 2.77 -31.94
N PHE A 191 -7.87 3.18 -31.40
CA PHE A 191 -8.71 2.37 -30.52
C PHE A 191 -9.96 1.83 -31.23
N ASN A 192 -10.05 1.91 -32.55
CA ASN A 192 -11.18 1.41 -33.35
C ASN A 192 -12.55 1.89 -32.81
N ASN A 193 -12.66 3.17 -32.47
CA ASN A 193 -13.84 3.82 -31.86
C ASN A 193 -14.31 3.20 -30.53
N LYS A 194 -13.44 2.47 -29.81
CA LYS A 194 -13.78 1.84 -28.52
C LYS A 194 -13.52 2.71 -27.31
N ALA A 195 -12.72 3.76 -27.45
CA ALA A 195 -12.35 4.67 -26.38
C ALA A 195 -12.18 6.08 -26.94
N ASP A 196 -12.55 7.09 -26.15
CA ASP A 196 -12.15 8.47 -26.38
C ASP A 196 -10.88 8.82 -25.58
N PHE A 197 -10.33 10.01 -25.79
CA PHE A 197 -9.10 10.45 -25.13
C PHE A 197 -9.21 10.44 -23.59
N ASN A 198 -10.34 10.89 -23.04
CA ASN A 198 -10.52 10.97 -21.58
C ASN A 198 -10.60 9.57 -20.98
N GLN A 199 -11.20 8.61 -21.69
CA GLN A 199 -11.21 7.20 -21.30
C GLN A 199 -9.81 6.61 -21.25
N ILE A 200 -8.95 6.90 -22.23
CA ILE A 200 -7.55 6.44 -22.24
C ILE A 200 -6.78 7.03 -21.05
N VAL A 201 -6.94 8.32 -20.78
CA VAL A 201 -6.28 8.96 -19.62
C VAL A 201 -6.75 8.32 -18.31
N ASN A 202 -8.05 8.07 -18.17
CA ASN A 202 -8.60 7.40 -17.00
C ASN A 202 -8.05 5.97 -16.83
N TRP A 203 -8.03 5.17 -17.90
CA TRP A 203 -7.48 3.82 -17.89
C TRP A 203 -5.99 3.82 -17.52
N PHE A 204 -5.21 4.74 -18.09
CA PHE A 204 -3.80 4.87 -17.73
C PHE A 204 -3.64 5.17 -16.24
N LEU A 205 -4.39 6.13 -15.67
CA LEU A 205 -4.28 6.47 -14.26
C LEU A 205 -4.67 5.28 -13.36
N ASP A 206 -5.67 4.50 -13.75
CA ASP A 206 -6.08 3.28 -13.04
C ASP A 206 -4.97 2.21 -13.08
N ASP A 207 -4.47 1.88 -14.28
CA ASP A 207 -3.38 0.93 -14.49
C ASP A 207 -2.10 1.36 -13.78
N PHE A 208 -1.82 2.67 -13.78
CA PHE A 208 -0.68 3.23 -13.09
C PHE A 208 -0.82 3.11 -11.58
N CYS A 209 -2.00 3.40 -11.00
CA CYS A 209 -2.26 3.14 -9.59
C CYS A 209 -2.17 1.64 -9.24
N PHE A 210 -2.59 0.75 -10.13
CA PHE A 210 -2.43 -0.69 -9.97
C PHE A 210 -0.95 -1.12 -9.99
N LEU A 211 -0.13 -0.53 -10.87
CA LEU A 211 1.31 -0.75 -10.89
C LEU A 211 1.97 -0.28 -9.58
N LEU A 212 1.61 0.92 -9.11
CA LEU A 212 2.10 1.47 -7.84
C LEU A 212 1.70 0.59 -6.65
N ARG A 213 0.48 0.05 -6.66
CA ARG A 213 0.01 -0.92 -5.65
C ARG A 213 0.91 -2.16 -5.62
N SER A 214 1.30 -2.67 -6.78
CA SER A 214 2.18 -3.84 -6.89
C SER A 214 3.61 -3.54 -6.43
N ALA A 215 4.05 -2.29 -6.53
CA ALA A 215 5.33 -1.79 -6.04
C ALA A 215 5.27 -1.26 -4.58
N GLU A 216 4.14 -1.40 -3.89
CA GLU A 216 3.89 -0.88 -2.54
C GLU A 216 4.12 0.64 -2.36
N GLU A 217 3.90 1.41 -3.42
CA GLU A 217 4.09 2.87 -3.44
C GLU A 217 2.87 3.63 -2.88
N ASN A 218 2.54 3.35 -1.62
CA ASN A 218 1.27 3.75 -0.99
C ASN A 218 1.04 5.28 -0.96
N GLU A 219 2.09 6.08 -0.71
CA GLU A 219 1.94 7.55 -0.70
C GLU A 219 1.61 8.09 -2.10
N TRP A 220 2.28 7.57 -3.13
CA TRP A 220 2.02 7.94 -4.52
C TRP A 220 0.61 7.54 -4.97
N ILE A 221 0.13 6.36 -4.58
CA ILE A 221 -1.25 5.93 -4.84
C ILE A 221 -2.24 6.97 -4.32
N LYS A 222 -2.06 7.43 -3.07
CA LYS A 222 -2.95 8.45 -2.49
C LYS A 222 -2.94 9.75 -3.27
N ILE A 223 -1.78 10.17 -3.79
CA ILE A 223 -1.62 11.40 -4.56
C ILE A 223 -2.30 11.27 -5.92
N PHE A 224 -1.97 10.24 -6.70
CA PHE A 224 -2.51 10.06 -8.05
C PHE A 224 -4.01 9.80 -8.05
N CYS A 225 -4.54 9.04 -7.07
CA CYS A 225 -5.99 8.88 -6.92
C CYS A 225 -6.69 10.22 -6.63
N ARG A 226 -6.11 11.11 -5.81
CA ARG A 226 -6.69 12.45 -5.54
C ARG A 226 -6.66 13.33 -6.79
N LEU A 227 -5.58 13.30 -7.55
CA LEU A 227 -5.45 14.04 -8.79
C LEU A 227 -6.45 13.53 -9.83
N ALA A 228 -6.55 12.21 -10.03
CA ALA A 228 -7.53 11.59 -10.93
C ALA A 228 -8.97 12.05 -10.61
N LEU A 229 -9.36 11.96 -9.33
CA LEU A 229 -10.68 12.42 -8.87
C LEU A 229 -10.87 13.93 -9.07
N ALA A 230 -9.82 14.75 -8.86
CA ALA A 230 -9.88 16.20 -9.08
C ALA A 230 -10.05 16.58 -10.56
N TYR A 231 -9.55 15.77 -11.48
CA TYR A 231 -9.79 15.93 -12.93
C TYR A 231 -11.18 15.45 -13.38
N GLY A 232 -11.98 14.89 -12.47
CA GLY A 232 -13.31 14.35 -12.78
C GLY A 232 -13.28 12.88 -13.25
N TYR A 233 -12.15 12.18 -13.14
CA TYR A 233 -12.09 10.74 -13.38
C TYR A 233 -12.61 10.02 -12.13
N GLU A 234 -13.89 9.66 -12.11
CA GLU A 234 -14.49 8.89 -11.02
C GLU A 234 -14.51 7.39 -11.35
N SER A 235 -13.76 6.61 -10.57
CA SER A 235 -13.75 5.15 -10.59
C SER A 235 -13.76 4.59 -9.18
N ALA A 236 -14.52 3.51 -8.94
CA ALA A 236 -14.52 2.80 -7.66
C ALA A 236 -13.11 2.26 -7.30
N ASN A 237 -12.27 1.99 -8.31
CA ASN A 237 -10.90 1.53 -8.11
C ASN A 237 -10.04 2.59 -7.41
N PHE A 238 -10.14 3.87 -7.76
CA PHE A 238 -9.35 4.94 -7.12
C PHE A 238 -9.62 5.03 -5.61
N TYR A 239 -10.89 4.98 -5.21
CA TYR A 239 -11.23 4.94 -3.78
C TYR A 239 -10.70 3.67 -3.10
N SER A 240 -10.75 2.53 -3.79
CA SER A 240 -10.28 1.25 -3.25
C SER A 240 -8.77 1.24 -3.06
N TYR A 241 -8.00 1.70 -4.05
CA TYR A 241 -6.55 1.85 -3.96
C TYR A 241 -6.16 2.83 -2.87
N GLN A 242 -6.85 3.96 -2.78
CA GLN A 242 -6.57 4.97 -1.77
C GLN A 242 -6.88 4.47 -0.35
N ALA A 243 -7.97 3.72 -0.16
CA ALA A 243 -8.31 3.13 1.13
C ALA A 243 -7.28 2.08 1.56
N GLU A 244 -6.83 1.21 0.65
CA GLU A 244 -5.79 0.24 0.96
C GLU A 244 -4.43 0.91 1.27
N ALA A 245 -4.03 1.89 0.46
CA ALA A 245 -2.80 2.63 0.68
C ALA A 245 -2.85 3.38 2.01
N GLY A 246 -3.96 4.06 2.31
CA GLY A 246 -4.20 4.73 3.59
C GLY A 246 -4.12 3.75 4.77
N PHE A 247 -4.67 2.55 4.61
CA PHE A 247 -4.61 1.50 5.63
C PHE A 247 -3.18 1.05 5.91
N LYS A 248 -2.39 0.77 4.86
CA LYS A 248 -0.97 0.40 4.97
C LYS A 248 -0.13 1.50 5.64
N LEU A 249 -0.48 2.76 5.40
CA LEU A 249 0.13 3.94 6.01
C LEU A 249 -0.44 4.28 7.40
N ARG A 250 -1.38 3.48 7.93
CA ARG A 250 -2.07 3.67 9.21
C ARG A 250 -2.83 5.01 9.32
N ASP A 251 -3.22 5.58 8.19
CA ASP A 251 -4.09 6.75 8.10
C ASP A 251 -5.57 6.34 8.23
N TYR A 252 -5.90 5.73 9.37
CA TYR A 252 -7.21 5.15 9.65
C TYR A 252 -8.38 6.15 9.54
N PRO A 253 -8.27 7.42 9.98
CA PRO A 253 -9.33 8.40 9.78
C PRO A 253 -9.67 8.61 8.30
N ALA A 254 -8.67 8.74 7.43
CA ALA A 254 -8.90 8.92 6.00
C ALA A 254 -9.52 7.67 5.37
N VAL A 255 -9.12 6.46 5.78
CA VAL A 255 -9.73 5.20 5.32
C VAL A 255 -11.22 5.17 5.65
N ILE A 256 -11.59 5.54 6.87
CA ILE A 256 -12.99 5.57 7.32
C ILE A 256 -13.81 6.55 6.47
N GLU A 257 -13.29 7.76 6.26
CA GLU A 257 -13.94 8.79 5.45
C GLU A 257 -14.16 8.32 4.01
N LEU A 258 -13.10 7.83 3.36
CA LEU A 258 -13.10 7.38 1.97
C LEU A 258 -14.08 6.23 1.74
N VAL A 259 -13.99 5.17 2.56
CA VAL A 259 -14.87 4.01 2.42
C VAL A 259 -16.32 4.39 2.72
N SER A 260 -16.57 5.28 3.69
CA SER A 260 -17.92 5.76 3.99
C SER A 260 -18.52 6.63 2.87
N ALA A 261 -17.70 7.42 2.18
CA ALA A 261 -18.12 8.15 1.00
C ALA A 261 -18.44 7.19 -0.17
N LEU A 262 -17.61 6.17 -0.37
CA LEU A 262 -17.81 5.14 -1.39
C LEU A 262 -19.07 4.31 -1.13
N GLU A 263 -19.32 3.89 0.11
CA GLU A 263 -20.51 3.10 0.52
C GLU A 263 -21.84 3.81 0.23
N LYS A 264 -21.85 5.16 0.21
CA LYS A 264 -23.05 5.94 -0.14
C LYS A 264 -23.39 5.90 -1.63
N LYS A 265 -22.40 5.62 -2.49
CA LYS A 265 -22.52 5.67 -3.95
C LYS A 265 -22.52 4.28 -4.59
N TYR A 266 -21.78 3.34 -4.01
CA TYR A 266 -21.50 2.05 -4.59
C TYR A 266 -21.65 0.92 -3.56
N LYS A 267 -21.93 -0.28 -4.05
CA LYS A 267 -21.78 -1.50 -3.25
C LYS A 267 -20.28 -1.74 -3.04
N ILE A 268 -19.83 -1.66 -1.79
CA ILE A 268 -18.43 -1.89 -1.43
C ILE A 268 -18.14 -3.39 -1.27
N THR A 269 -16.87 -3.76 -1.46
CA THR A 269 -16.42 -5.14 -1.31
C THR A 269 -16.24 -5.50 0.17
N PRO A 270 -16.35 -6.79 0.55
CA PRO A 270 -16.07 -7.23 1.93
C PRO A 270 -14.68 -6.85 2.43
N PHE A 271 -13.70 -6.76 1.51
CA PHE A 271 -12.35 -6.29 1.82
C PHE A 271 -12.34 -4.83 2.28
N LEU A 272 -13.00 -3.92 1.58
CA LEU A 272 -13.07 -2.51 1.99
C LEU A 272 -13.85 -2.32 3.29
N GLU A 273 -14.92 -3.10 3.48
CA GLU A 273 -15.62 -3.12 4.78
C GLU A 273 -14.70 -3.59 5.91
N HIS A 274 -13.85 -4.59 5.66
CA HIS A 274 -12.86 -5.05 6.63
C HIS A 274 -11.86 -3.95 6.99
N LEU A 275 -11.30 -3.25 5.98
CA LEU A 275 -10.39 -2.13 6.22
C LEU A 275 -11.05 -1.01 7.05
N LYS A 276 -12.31 -0.68 6.75
CA LYS A 276 -13.09 0.31 7.52
C LYS A 276 -13.32 -0.15 8.96
N CYS A 277 -13.75 -1.40 9.18
CA CYS A 277 -13.94 -1.95 10.52
C CYS A 277 -12.65 -1.91 11.34
N PHE A 278 -11.54 -2.41 10.77
CA PHE A 278 -10.26 -2.37 11.46
C PHE A 278 -9.82 -0.94 11.75
N SER A 279 -9.97 -0.02 10.79
CA SER A 279 -9.66 1.40 10.98
C SER A 279 -10.49 2.03 12.11
N LEU A 280 -11.79 1.72 12.20
CA LEU A 280 -12.67 2.18 13.30
C LEU A 280 -12.17 1.68 14.66
N TRP A 281 -11.74 0.43 14.74
CA TRP A 281 -11.16 -0.13 15.96
C TRP A 281 -9.88 0.61 16.36
N GLN A 282 -8.98 0.86 15.41
CA GLN A 282 -7.71 1.56 15.66
C GLN A 282 -7.88 3.01 16.12
N VAL A 283 -9.01 3.66 15.78
CA VAL A 283 -9.37 4.99 16.28
C VAL A 283 -10.35 4.95 17.47
N SER A 284 -10.44 3.81 18.16
CA SER A 284 -11.29 3.59 19.35
C SER A 284 -12.79 3.81 19.14
N LYS A 285 -13.27 3.75 17.89
CA LYS A 285 -14.71 3.74 17.56
C LYS A 285 -15.26 2.32 17.61
N THR A 286 -14.99 1.63 18.71
CA THR A 286 -15.22 0.18 18.84
C THR A 286 -16.68 -0.22 18.69
N ARG A 287 -17.62 0.59 19.19
CA ARG A 287 -19.06 0.30 19.06
C ARG A 287 -19.54 0.37 17.61
N GLU A 288 -19.03 1.33 16.84
CA GLU A 288 -19.35 1.45 15.41
C GLU A 288 -18.75 0.28 14.62
N CYS A 289 -17.49 -0.08 14.93
CA CYS A 289 -16.84 -1.27 14.37
C CYS A 289 -17.67 -2.54 14.61
N MET A 290 -18.08 -2.80 15.86
CA MET A 290 -18.87 -3.98 16.23
C MET A 290 -20.27 -3.98 15.61
N SER A 291 -20.86 -2.81 15.38
CA SER A 291 -22.14 -2.70 14.64
C SER A 291 -21.98 -3.18 13.18
N ILE A 292 -20.89 -2.80 12.50
CA ILE A 292 -20.63 -3.23 11.12
C ILE A 292 -20.31 -4.73 11.09
N ILE A 293 -19.50 -5.23 12.03
CA ILE A 293 -19.21 -6.66 12.19
C ILE A 293 -20.49 -7.47 12.35
N ARG A 294 -21.40 -7.03 13.22
CA ARG A 294 -22.70 -7.68 13.41
C ARG A 294 -23.48 -7.74 12.11
N ARG A 295 -23.61 -6.60 11.41
CA ARG A 295 -24.28 -6.52 10.09
C ARG A 295 -23.67 -7.49 9.08
N ARG A 296 -22.34 -7.61 9.04
CA ARG A 296 -21.63 -8.54 8.15
C ARG A 296 -21.99 -9.98 8.45
N LEU A 297 -21.96 -10.38 9.72
CA LEU A 297 -22.30 -11.74 10.15
C LEU A 297 -23.79 -12.07 9.99
N GLU A 298 -24.69 -11.08 10.09
CA GLU A 298 -26.11 -11.25 9.80
C GLU A 298 -26.36 -11.44 8.29
N ASN A 299 -25.62 -10.74 7.44
CA ASN A 299 -25.71 -10.87 5.98
C ASN A 299 -25.03 -12.13 5.45
N ASP A 300 -23.86 -12.47 6.00
CA ASP A 300 -23.08 -13.66 5.71
C ASP A 300 -22.58 -14.32 7.01
N PRO A 301 -23.32 -15.31 7.54
CA PRO A 301 -22.91 -16.07 8.71
C PRO A 301 -21.61 -16.87 8.52
N ARG A 302 -21.04 -16.93 7.31
CA ARG A 302 -19.75 -17.59 7.05
C ARG A 302 -18.60 -16.61 6.91
N ASP A 303 -18.79 -15.32 7.23
CA ASP A 303 -17.74 -14.30 7.20
C ASP A 303 -16.73 -14.49 8.35
N ILE A 304 -15.75 -15.37 8.10
CA ILE A 304 -14.66 -15.69 9.03
C ILE A 304 -13.90 -14.43 9.43
N LEU A 305 -13.63 -13.52 8.49
CA LEU A 305 -12.86 -12.30 8.78
C LEU A 305 -13.60 -11.36 9.74
N ALA A 306 -14.93 -11.28 9.63
CA ALA A 306 -15.74 -10.53 10.60
C ALA A 306 -15.74 -11.19 11.98
N ALA A 307 -15.84 -12.53 12.06
CA ALA A 307 -15.79 -13.26 13.32
C ALA A 307 -14.41 -13.17 14.01
N LEU A 308 -13.31 -13.26 13.26
CA LEU A 308 -11.97 -13.06 13.82
C LEU A 308 -11.78 -11.62 14.31
N LEU A 309 -12.16 -10.63 13.51
CA LEU A 309 -12.04 -9.22 13.89
C LEU A 309 -12.89 -8.89 15.14
N ALA A 310 -14.06 -9.48 15.27
CA ALA A 310 -14.88 -9.37 16.48
C ALA A 310 -14.12 -9.89 17.71
N GLY A 311 -13.50 -11.06 17.59
CA GLY A 311 -12.65 -11.64 18.64
C GLY A 311 -11.51 -10.71 19.03
N ASP A 312 -10.81 -10.13 18.05
CA ASP A 312 -9.68 -9.21 18.28
C ASP A 312 -10.11 -7.94 19.01
N VAL A 313 -11.21 -7.34 18.56
CA VAL A 313 -11.81 -6.16 19.16
C VAL A 313 -12.22 -6.44 20.61
N LEU A 314 -12.94 -7.54 20.86
CA LEU A 314 -13.41 -7.92 22.18
C LEU A 314 -12.26 -8.25 23.13
N LEU A 315 -11.23 -8.93 22.62
CA LEU A 315 -10.04 -9.27 23.39
C LEU A 315 -9.28 -8.00 23.81
N SER A 316 -9.19 -7.00 22.93
CA SER A 316 -8.56 -5.71 23.26
C SER A 316 -9.29 -4.95 24.37
N LEU A 317 -10.59 -5.21 24.53
CA LEU A 317 -11.43 -4.68 25.62
C LEU A 317 -11.42 -5.58 26.86
N SER A 318 -10.61 -6.64 26.90
CA SER A 318 -10.61 -7.67 27.95
C SER A 318 -11.99 -8.33 28.15
N MET A 319 -12.82 -8.34 27.12
CA MET A 319 -14.10 -9.06 27.10
C MET A 319 -13.86 -10.51 26.69
N PHE A 320 -13.23 -11.28 27.58
CA PHE A 320 -12.67 -12.61 27.28
C PHE A 320 -13.72 -13.64 26.83
N GLU A 321 -14.85 -13.77 27.53
CA GLU A 321 -15.91 -14.72 27.18
C GLU A 321 -16.42 -14.52 25.73
N PRO A 322 -16.95 -13.35 25.34
CA PRO A 322 -17.42 -13.15 23.97
C PRO A 322 -16.29 -13.18 22.94
N ALA A 323 -15.06 -12.78 23.29
CA ALA A 323 -13.91 -12.91 22.38
C ALA A 323 -13.65 -14.38 22.01
N LEU A 324 -13.59 -15.26 23.02
CA LEU A 324 -13.37 -16.70 22.81
C LEU A 324 -14.52 -17.32 22.01
N LYS A 325 -15.76 -16.95 22.30
CA LYS A 325 -16.94 -17.36 21.50
C LYS A 325 -16.80 -16.94 20.04
N SER A 326 -16.31 -15.75 19.77
CA SER A 326 -16.09 -15.27 18.41
C SER A 326 -15.05 -16.10 17.65
N TYR A 327 -13.93 -16.44 18.29
CA TYR A 327 -12.91 -17.31 17.68
C TYR A 327 -13.41 -18.74 17.50
N ALA A 328 -14.16 -19.28 18.46
CA ALA A 328 -14.79 -20.59 18.35
C ALA A 328 -15.80 -20.63 17.20
N TYR A 329 -16.55 -19.55 16.98
CA TYR A 329 -17.44 -19.40 15.82
C TYR A 329 -16.66 -19.53 14.51
N ALA A 330 -15.55 -18.81 14.36
CA ALA A 330 -14.68 -18.89 13.18
C ALA A 330 -14.13 -20.31 12.97
N TYR A 331 -13.69 -20.97 14.05
CA TYR A 331 -13.23 -22.35 14.02
C TYR A 331 -14.29 -23.34 13.50
N HIS A 332 -15.57 -23.16 13.85
CA HIS A 332 -16.66 -24.00 13.31
C HIS A 332 -16.92 -23.81 11.82
N ILE A 333 -16.50 -22.69 11.23
CA ILE A 333 -16.63 -22.45 9.79
C ILE A 333 -15.48 -23.13 9.04
N GLU A 334 -14.27 -23.01 9.56
CA GLU A 334 -13.06 -23.57 8.97
C GLU A 334 -12.11 -24.12 10.06
N PRO A 335 -12.28 -25.39 10.48
CA PRO A 335 -11.58 -25.97 11.63
C PRO A 335 -10.13 -26.37 11.34
N THR A 336 -9.71 -26.29 10.07
CA THR A 336 -8.37 -26.70 9.62
C THR A 336 -7.45 -25.53 9.29
N ALA A 337 -7.94 -24.28 9.31
CA ALA A 337 -7.10 -23.14 9.01
C ALA A 337 -6.23 -22.73 10.21
N ALA A 338 -4.91 -22.68 9.98
CA ALA A 338 -3.91 -22.45 11.00
C ALA A 338 -4.00 -21.05 11.65
N ASP A 339 -4.40 -20.03 10.89
CA ASP A 339 -4.64 -18.66 11.35
C ASP A 339 -5.84 -18.55 12.30
N ILE A 340 -6.91 -19.29 12.03
CA ILE A 340 -8.08 -19.38 12.91
C ILE A 340 -7.72 -20.11 14.21
N LEU A 341 -7.04 -21.25 14.10
CA LEU A 341 -6.57 -22.02 15.25
C LEU A 341 -5.62 -21.20 16.14
N TYR A 342 -4.77 -20.38 15.54
CA TYR A 342 -3.93 -19.44 16.29
C TYR A 342 -4.70 -18.33 16.98
N SER A 343 -5.68 -17.74 16.29
CA SER A 343 -6.54 -16.71 16.88
C SER A 343 -7.31 -17.27 18.09
N LEU A 344 -7.79 -18.50 17.98
CA LEU A 344 -8.42 -19.24 19.07
C LEU A 344 -7.43 -19.55 20.19
N ALA A 345 -6.22 -20.02 19.87
CA ALA A 345 -5.15 -20.25 20.85
C ALA A 345 -4.79 -18.97 21.62
N ARG A 346 -4.74 -17.83 20.93
CA ARG A 346 -4.50 -16.52 21.53
C ARG A 346 -5.64 -16.12 22.48
N GLY A 347 -6.88 -16.43 22.11
CA GLY A 347 -8.03 -16.27 23.00
C GLY A 347 -7.88 -17.10 24.28
N PHE A 348 -7.56 -18.39 24.16
CA PHE A 348 -7.32 -19.27 25.31
C PHE A 348 -6.13 -18.83 26.16
N HIS A 349 -5.03 -18.41 25.54
CA HIS A 349 -3.84 -17.91 26.23
C HIS A 349 -4.15 -16.68 27.08
N ALA A 350 -4.87 -15.72 26.51
CA ALA A 350 -5.29 -14.52 27.24
C ALA A 350 -6.27 -14.81 28.40
N CYS A 351 -6.90 -15.99 28.38
CA CYS A 351 -7.75 -16.49 29.47
C CYS A 351 -7.00 -17.38 30.48
N TYR A 352 -5.70 -17.58 30.30
CA TYR A 352 -4.85 -18.52 31.05
C TYR A 352 -5.24 -20.00 30.96
N PHE A 353 -5.88 -20.40 29.86
CA PHE A 353 -6.26 -21.78 29.58
C PHE A 353 -5.16 -22.49 28.80
N ALA A 354 -4.08 -22.85 29.49
CA ALA A 354 -2.86 -23.40 28.88
C ALA A 354 -3.10 -24.71 28.09
N ALA A 355 -3.93 -25.61 28.61
CA ALA A 355 -4.24 -26.88 27.94
C ALA A 355 -4.94 -26.67 26.58
N GLN A 356 -5.92 -25.77 26.52
CA GLN A 356 -6.62 -25.44 25.28
C GLN A 356 -5.73 -24.66 24.32
N THR A 357 -4.84 -23.82 24.84
CA THR A 357 -3.82 -23.11 24.05
C THR A 357 -2.91 -24.11 23.33
N ASP A 358 -2.40 -25.11 24.06
CA ASP A 358 -1.53 -26.16 23.51
C ASP A 358 -2.26 -27.06 22.52
N LEU A 359 -3.54 -27.36 22.78
CA LEU A 359 -4.38 -28.12 21.86
C LEU A 359 -4.57 -27.40 20.52
N CYS A 360 -4.87 -26.10 20.56
CA CYS A 360 -5.01 -25.26 19.37
C CYS A 360 -3.68 -25.14 18.62
N ALA A 361 -2.58 -24.85 19.35
CA ALA A 361 -1.25 -24.71 18.76
C ALA A 361 -0.80 -26.01 18.07
N LYS A 362 -1.04 -27.17 18.70
CA LYS A 362 -0.74 -28.48 18.11
C LYS A 362 -1.53 -28.72 16.83
N LYS A 363 -2.83 -28.39 16.81
CA LYS A 363 -3.66 -28.54 15.61
C LYS A 363 -3.24 -27.55 14.50
N ALA A 364 -2.87 -26.32 14.86
CA ALA A 364 -2.40 -25.31 13.91
C ALA A 364 -1.07 -25.73 13.24
N MET A 365 -0.11 -26.21 14.03
CA MET A 365 1.17 -26.72 13.52
C MET A 365 1.00 -27.96 12.64
N ALA A 366 0.00 -28.81 12.91
CA ALA A 366 -0.31 -29.94 12.06
C ALA A 366 -0.95 -29.52 10.71
N ALA A 367 -1.75 -28.45 10.72
CA ALA A 367 -2.37 -27.90 9.51
C ALA A 367 -1.37 -27.15 8.62
N ASP A 368 -0.49 -26.35 9.22
CA ASP A 368 0.58 -25.65 8.52
C ASP A 368 1.85 -25.62 9.39
N PRO A 369 2.80 -26.55 9.18
CA PRO A 369 4.06 -26.55 9.91
C PRO A 369 4.91 -25.29 9.72
N ALA A 370 4.77 -24.59 8.58
CA ALA A 370 5.52 -23.36 8.31
C ALA A 370 5.00 -22.18 9.15
N SER A 371 3.74 -22.25 9.60
CA SER A 371 3.13 -21.22 10.46
C SER A 371 3.70 -21.18 11.89
N ALA A 372 4.40 -22.23 12.33
CA ALA A 372 4.87 -22.38 13.72
C ALA A 372 5.76 -21.23 14.22
N GLY A 373 6.56 -20.61 13.34
CA GLY A 373 7.41 -19.47 13.68
C GLY A 373 6.65 -18.16 13.91
N TYR A 374 5.40 -18.07 13.44
CA TYR A 374 4.55 -16.89 13.54
C TYR A 374 3.68 -16.87 14.79
N PHE A 375 3.52 -18.03 15.46
CA PHE A 375 2.71 -18.14 16.67
C PHE A 375 3.47 -17.64 17.89
N LYS A 376 3.35 -16.35 18.17
CA LYS A 376 3.82 -15.74 19.41
C LYS A 376 2.64 -15.20 20.19
N PHE A 377 2.52 -15.62 21.43
CA PHE A 377 1.50 -15.11 22.36
C PHE A 377 2.00 -13.88 23.13
N GLY A 378 3.32 -13.71 23.18
CA GLY A 378 4.00 -12.74 24.02
C GLY A 378 4.13 -13.21 25.47
N VAL A 379 4.95 -12.49 26.22
CA VAL A 379 5.18 -12.67 27.65
C VAL A 379 4.33 -11.66 28.41
N GLU A 380 3.69 -12.12 29.49
CA GLU A 380 3.11 -11.24 30.51
C GLU A 380 4.09 -11.09 31.68
N LEU A 381 4.53 -9.86 31.94
CA LEU A 381 5.60 -9.55 32.87
C LEU A 381 5.07 -8.71 34.04
N TYR A 382 5.09 -9.27 35.24
CA TYR A 382 4.79 -8.56 36.49
C TYR A 382 6.08 -8.16 37.19
N ILE A 383 6.28 -6.85 37.38
CA ILE A 383 7.43 -6.30 38.10
C ILE A 383 6.92 -5.66 39.38
N LYS A 384 7.36 -6.16 40.53
CA LYS A 384 6.95 -5.74 41.87
C LYS A 384 8.15 -5.31 42.70
N CYS A 385 7.93 -4.44 43.68
CA CYS A 385 8.91 -4.05 44.68
C CYS A 385 8.20 -3.95 46.03
N ASP A 386 8.85 -4.39 47.11
CA ASP A 386 8.33 -4.20 48.47
C ASP A 386 8.44 -2.75 48.96
N GLU A 387 9.28 -1.94 48.32
CA GLU A 387 9.40 -0.51 48.64
C GLU A 387 8.39 0.32 47.82
N PRO A 388 7.51 1.08 48.48
CA PRO A 388 6.56 1.97 47.80
C PRO A 388 7.26 3.01 46.94
N GLY A 389 6.67 3.32 45.77
CA GLY A 389 7.19 4.35 44.87
C GLY A 389 8.41 3.92 44.04
N ALA A 390 8.83 2.65 44.11
CA ALA A 390 9.85 2.13 43.23
C ALA A 390 9.38 2.11 41.77
N LYS A 391 10.26 2.45 40.83
CA LYS A 391 10.01 2.42 39.39
C LYS A 391 10.67 1.22 38.75
N ALA A 392 10.03 0.68 37.72
CA ALA A 392 10.56 -0.37 36.88
C ALA A 392 11.06 0.19 35.54
N LEU A 393 12.18 -0.34 35.04
CA LEU A 393 12.58 -0.20 33.65
C LEU A 393 12.67 -1.59 33.02
N LEU A 394 12.32 -1.66 31.74
CA LEU A 394 12.50 -2.83 30.88
C LEU A 394 13.39 -2.41 29.71
N ASP A 395 14.55 -3.04 29.57
CA ASP A 395 15.57 -2.75 28.56
C ASP A 395 15.95 -1.26 28.50
N GLY A 396 16.11 -0.65 29.68
CA GLY A 396 16.45 0.76 29.82
C GLY A 396 15.32 1.74 29.51
N LYS A 397 14.11 1.26 29.18
CA LYS A 397 12.91 2.10 29.00
C LYS A 397 12.07 2.10 30.26
N ASN A 398 11.50 3.25 30.61
CA ASN A 398 10.58 3.35 31.75
C ASN A 398 9.35 2.45 31.53
N ALA A 399 9.16 1.48 32.42
CA ALA A 399 8.02 0.57 32.40
C ALA A 399 6.86 1.05 33.28
N GLY A 400 7.12 1.90 34.28
CA GLY A 400 6.12 2.45 35.20
C GLY A 400 6.45 2.25 36.67
N ASP A 401 5.52 2.61 37.54
CA ASP A 401 5.66 2.43 38.99
C ASP A 401 5.34 0.98 39.39
N CYS A 402 6.08 0.43 40.35
CA CYS A 402 5.83 -0.89 40.89
C CYS A 402 4.61 -0.87 41.85
N PRO A 403 3.70 -1.85 41.78
CA PRO A 403 3.70 -2.98 40.84
C PRO A 403 3.23 -2.58 39.44
N VAL A 404 3.90 -3.11 38.42
CA VAL A 404 3.50 -2.94 37.01
C VAL A 404 3.32 -4.30 36.33
N CYS A 405 2.34 -4.38 35.43
CA CYS A 405 2.11 -5.50 34.53
C CYS A 405 2.29 -5.02 33.09
N ILE A 406 3.12 -5.72 32.33
CA ILE A 406 3.40 -5.44 30.91
C ILE A 406 3.00 -6.69 30.13
N ARG A 407 2.17 -6.53 29.09
CA ARG A 407 1.70 -7.63 28.24
C ARG A 407 2.34 -7.55 26.86
N GLY A 408 2.48 -8.69 26.21
CA GLY A 408 3.03 -8.75 24.85
C GLY A 408 4.52 -8.47 24.77
N VAL A 409 5.26 -8.69 25.87
CA VAL A 409 6.73 -8.57 25.85
C VAL A 409 7.28 -9.67 24.93
N LYS A 410 8.30 -9.35 24.13
CA LYS A 410 8.93 -10.33 23.24
C LYS A 410 9.63 -11.41 24.10
N GLU A 411 9.71 -12.63 23.59
CA GLU A 411 10.58 -13.65 24.18
C GLU A 411 12.07 -13.30 24.00
N GLY A 412 12.92 -13.92 24.83
CA GLY A 412 14.37 -13.81 24.78
C GLY A 412 14.96 -13.12 26.01
N THR A 413 16.20 -12.67 25.90
CA THR A 413 16.93 -12.03 27.00
C THR A 413 16.48 -10.57 27.17
N HIS A 414 16.06 -10.23 28.40
CA HIS A 414 15.62 -8.90 28.79
C HIS A 414 16.30 -8.43 30.07
N VAL A 415 16.37 -7.11 30.24
CA VAL A 415 16.93 -6.46 31.43
C VAL A 415 15.82 -5.75 32.19
N ILE A 416 15.61 -6.16 33.43
CA ILE A 416 14.69 -5.53 34.37
C ILE A 416 15.49 -4.71 35.37
N GLU A 417 15.09 -3.46 35.58
CA GLU A 417 15.71 -2.60 36.59
C GLU A 417 14.65 -2.04 37.54
N TRP A 418 14.98 -2.01 38.83
CA TRP A 418 14.20 -1.34 39.86
C TRP A 418 14.96 -0.11 40.34
N LEU A 419 14.29 1.02 40.41
CA LEU A 419 14.77 2.27 40.98
C LEU A 419 13.89 2.61 42.19
N THR A 420 14.43 2.49 43.39
CA THR A 420 13.70 2.82 44.62
C THR A 420 13.68 4.32 44.88
N ALA A 421 12.76 4.79 45.73
CA ALA A 421 12.61 6.21 46.02
C ALA A 421 13.82 6.78 46.77
N ASP A 422 14.51 5.95 47.55
CA ASP A 422 15.75 6.29 48.24
C ASP A 422 17.01 6.25 47.34
N GLY A 423 16.85 6.00 46.03
CA GLY A 423 17.91 6.03 45.03
C GLY A 423 18.68 4.72 44.86
N LYS A 424 18.32 3.63 45.56
CA LYS A 424 18.90 2.30 45.27
C LYS A 424 18.45 1.81 43.89
N LYS A 425 19.35 1.05 43.26
CA LYS A 425 19.11 0.43 41.96
C LYS A 425 19.36 -1.06 42.04
N LYS A 426 18.48 -1.86 41.41
CA LYS A 426 18.70 -3.29 41.18
C LYS A 426 18.54 -3.58 39.71
N ARG A 427 19.53 -4.23 39.10
CA ARG A 427 19.47 -4.75 37.73
C ARG A 427 19.36 -6.27 37.77
N LEU A 428 18.53 -6.84 36.91
CA LEU A 428 18.40 -8.26 36.66
C LEU A 428 18.34 -8.51 35.16
N GLU A 429 19.21 -9.38 34.67
CA GLU A 429 19.12 -9.93 33.32
C GLU A 429 18.45 -11.30 33.41
N THR A 430 17.47 -11.56 32.54
CA THR A 430 16.66 -12.78 32.58
C THR A 430 16.18 -13.17 31.19
N GLU A 431 15.99 -14.47 30.97
CA GLU A 431 15.32 -15.00 29.79
C GLU A 431 13.81 -15.02 30.02
N LEU A 432 13.02 -14.56 29.06
CA LEU A 432 11.56 -14.61 29.05
C LEU A 432 11.07 -15.56 27.96
N LYS A 433 10.08 -16.40 28.26
CA LYS A 433 9.57 -17.43 27.34
C LYS A 433 8.20 -17.05 26.79
N ASP A 434 8.02 -17.15 25.48
CA ASP A 434 6.73 -16.88 24.84
C ASP A 434 5.60 -17.72 25.46
N GLY A 435 4.45 -17.10 25.69
CA GLY A 435 3.29 -17.77 26.26
C GLY A 435 3.33 -17.93 27.78
N PHE A 436 4.38 -17.46 28.46
CA PHE A 436 4.50 -17.51 29.92
C PHE A 436 4.21 -16.17 30.60
N ILE A 437 3.82 -16.29 31.85
CA ILE A 437 3.72 -15.21 32.83
C ILE A 437 4.97 -15.27 33.70
N HIS A 438 5.73 -14.18 33.71
CA HIS A 438 6.89 -14.04 34.59
C HIS A 438 6.61 -12.97 35.65
N LYS A 439 6.80 -13.31 36.93
CA LYS A 439 6.69 -12.36 38.04
C LYS A 439 8.04 -12.19 38.71
N PHE A 440 8.50 -10.94 38.83
CA PHE A 440 9.72 -10.57 39.52
C PHE A 440 9.40 -9.60 40.65
N LYS A 441 9.80 -9.96 41.87
CA LYS A 441 9.59 -9.12 43.05
C LYS A 441 10.92 -8.77 43.70
N TYR A 442 11.28 -7.49 43.69
CA TYR A 442 12.47 -7.00 44.38
C TYR A 442 12.17 -6.69 45.85
N ILE A 443 13.02 -7.19 46.75
CA ILE A 443 12.97 -6.97 48.19
C ILE A 443 14.26 -6.22 48.58
N PRO A 444 14.25 -4.87 48.65
CA PRO A 444 15.46 -4.06 48.83
C PRO A 444 16.26 -4.39 50.08
N ASP A 445 15.58 -4.60 51.21
CA ASP A 445 16.22 -4.90 52.50
C ASP A 445 17.01 -6.21 52.47
N MET A 446 16.54 -7.19 51.68
CA MET A 446 17.21 -8.47 51.48
C MET A 446 18.16 -8.48 50.27
N LYS A 447 18.18 -7.40 49.48
CA LYS A 447 18.88 -7.31 48.17
C LYS A 447 18.55 -8.47 47.21
N LYS A 448 17.38 -9.09 47.39
CA LYS A 448 16.93 -10.31 46.73
C LYS A 448 15.84 -9.99 45.70
N VAL A 449 15.81 -10.73 44.60
CA VAL A 449 14.67 -10.75 43.67
C VAL A 449 14.06 -12.14 43.68
N GLU A 450 12.77 -12.21 44.00
CA GLU A 450 11.97 -13.43 43.88
C GLU A 450 11.43 -13.54 42.46
N ARG A 451 11.32 -14.77 41.96
CA ARG A 451 10.97 -15.08 40.57
C ARG A 451 9.90 -16.15 40.56
N GLU A 452 8.89 -15.97 39.74
CA GLU A 452 7.84 -16.96 39.46
C GLU A 452 7.66 -17.03 37.95
N GLU A 453 7.57 -18.23 37.42
CA GLU A 453 7.25 -18.52 36.02
C GLU A 453 6.00 -19.40 36.03
N SER A 454 4.95 -19.00 35.32
CA SER A 454 3.67 -19.69 35.28
C SER A 454 3.06 -19.63 33.88
N ARG A 455 2.22 -20.60 33.54
CA ARG A 455 1.26 -20.51 32.42
C ARG A 455 -0.18 -20.39 32.91
N ASP A 456 -0.36 -20.53 34.22
CA ASP A 456 -1.62 -20.54 34.90
C ASP A 456 -1.88 -19.17 35.53
N GLY A 457 -3.14 -18.79 35.51
CA GLY A 457 -3.65 -17.56 36.09
C GLY A 457 -5.15 -17.69 36.31
N ASP A 458 -5.69 -16.79 37.12
CA ASP A 458 -7.10 -16.74 37.43
C ASP A 458 -7.68 -15.40 37.02
N ILE A 459 -8.76 -15.44 36.25
CA ILE A 459 -9.55 -14.26 35.92
C ILE A 459 -10.89 -14.39 36.64
N THR A 460 -11.21 -13.35 37.40
CA THR A 460 -12.52 -13.20 38.03
C THR A 460 -13.26 -12.08 37.32
N VAL A 461 -14.48 -12.38 36.85
CA VAL A 461 -15.38 -11.39 36.24
C VAL A 461 -16.57 -11.14 37.15
N TYR A 462 -17.13 -9.93 37.06
CA TYR A 462 -18.30 -9.55 37.84
C TYR A 462 -19.57 -9.66 36.98
N ARG A 463 -20.51 -10.52 37.39
CA ARG A 463 -21.79 -10.74 36.70
C ARG A 463 -22.92 -10.66 37.71
N ASN A 464 -23.91 -9.81 37.46
CA ASN A 464 -25.07 -9.62 38.35
C ASN A 464 -24.65 -9.38 39.83
N SER A 465 -23.62 -8.56 40.04
CA SER A 465 -23.04 -8.27 41.36
C SER A 465 -22.39 -9.47 42.08
N ALA A 466 -22.13 -10.58 41.40
CA ALA A 466 -21.35 -11.71 41.90
C ALA A 466 -20.01 -11.84 41.17
N ALA A 467 -18.96 -12.19 41.91
CA ALA A 467 -17.67 -12.55 41.36
C ALA A 467 -17.70 -14.02 40.91
N VAL A 468 -17.40 -14.28 39.65
CA VAL A 468 -17.38 -15.63 39.05
C VAL A 468 -16.04 -15.85 38.37
N ARG A 469 -15.45 -17.03 38.53
CA ARG A 469 -14.20 -17.37 37.82
C ARG A 469 -14.50 -17.57 36.34
N LEU A 470 -13.64 -17.04 35.47
CA LEU A 470 -13.80 -17.17 34.03
C LEU A 470 -13.81 -18.65 33.59
N GLU A 471 -13.04 -19.49 34.28
CA GLU A 471 -13.03 -20.95 34.11
C GLU A 471 -14.42 -21.57 34.28
N GLU A 472 -15.20 -21.12 35.27
CA GLU A 472 -16.57 -21.62 35.50
C GLU A 472 -17.53 -21.18 34.40
N LEU A 473 -17.34 -19.98 33.84
CA LEU A 473 -18.17 -19.46 32.74
C LEU A 473 -17.86 -20.13 31.40
N LEU A 474 -16.62 -20.58 31.22
CA LEU A 474 -16.13 -21.17 29.98
C LEU A 474 -15.89 -22.68 30.09
N ALA A 475 -16.43 -23.34 31.12
CA ALA A 475 -16.22 -24.77 31.37
C ALA A 475 -16.52 -25.64 30.14
N ASP A 476 -17.58 -25.32 29.39
CA ASP A 476 -17.97 -26.04 28.17
C ASP A 476 -16.99 -25.85 27.00
N TYR A 477 -16.11 -24.85 27.06
CA TYR A 477 -15.05 -24.58 26.09
C TYR A 477 -13.71 -25.23 26.48
N LEU A 478 -13.58 -25.73 27.72
CA LEU A 478 -12.37 -26.40 28.21
C LEU A 478 -12.35 -27.88 27.82
N VAL A 479 -12.44 -28.13 26.51
CA VAL A 479 -12.53 -29.47 25.93
C VAL A 479 -11.16 -30.13 25.75
N GLU A 480 -11.13 -31.46 25.79
CA GLU A 480 -9.95 -32.27 25.45
C GLU A 480 -9.75 -32.43 23.93
N ASP A 481 -10.83 -32.16 23.16
CA ASP A 481 -10.88 -32.30 21.70
C ASP A 481 -11.64 -31.09 21.13
N LEU A 482 -10.98 -30.33 20.25
CA LEU A 482 -11.53 -29.09 19.69
C LEU A 482 -12.80 -29.36 18.85
N ASP A 483 -13.00 -30.58 18.35
CA ASP A 483 -14.21 -30.94 17.62
C ASP A 483 -15.46 -30.97 18.52
N LYS A 484 -15.27 -30.94 19.85
CA LYS A 484 -16.33 -30.82 20.85
C LYS A 484 -16.60 -29.38 21.30
N LEU A 485 -15.90 -28.39 20.74
CA LEU A 485 -16.14 -27.00 21.09
C LEU A 485 -17.61 -26.63 20.84
N PRO A 486 -18.28 -25.91 21.76
CA PRO A 486 -19.60 -25.38 21.50
C PRO A 486 -19.59 -24.50 20.25
N LYS A 487 -20.69 -24.51 19.49
CA LYS A 487 -20.89 -23.58 18.37
C LYS A 487 -21.72 -22.40 18.85
N PRO A 488 -21.09 -21.25 19.16
CA PRO A 488 -21.83 -20.11 19.69
C PRO A 488 -22.74 -19.49 18.63
N ALA A 489 -23.80 -18.82 19.07
CA ALA A 489 -24.61 -17.96 18.20
C ALA A 489 -23.97 -16.58 18.04
N ILE A 490 -24.24 -15.90 16.92
CA ILE A 490 -23.73 -14.53 16.66
C ILE A 490 -24.09 -13.57 17.80
N ASP A 491 -25.29 -13.66 18.36
CA ASP A 491 -25.72 -12.79 19.46
C ASP A 491 -24.90 -12.97 20.76
N GLU A 492 -24.17 -14.07 20.92
CA GLU A 492 -23.34 -14.28 22.12
C GLU A 492 -22.04 -13.47 22.11
N PHE A 493 -21.59 -12.99 20.95
CA PHE A 493 -20.37 -12.18 20.81
C PHE A 493 -20.56 -10.87 20.03
N ALA A 494 -21.65 -10.73 19.27
CA ALA A 494 -22.01 -9.51 18.55
C ALA A 494 -23.44 -9.00 18.90
N GLY A 495 -24.04 -9.54 19.96
CA GLY A 495 -25.39 -9.19 20.40
C GLY A 495 -25.51 -7.84 21.10
N ALA A 496 -26.76 -7.43 21.37
CA ALA A 496 -27.06 -6.15 22.01
C ALA A 496 -26.47 -6.04 23.43
N ALA A 497 -26.41 -7.16 24.17
CA ALA A 497 -25.82 -7.20 25.50
C ALA A 497 -24.30 -6.91 25.45
N VAL A 498 -23.60 -7.50 24.48
CA VAL A 498 -22.16 -7.28 24.26
C VAL A 498 -21.90 -5.82 23.86
N LEU A 499 -22.67 -5.30 22.89
CA LEU A 499 -22.58 -3.91 22.47
C LEU A 499 -22.92 -2.91 23.60
N GLY A 500 -23.82 -3.27 24.52
CA GLY A 500 -24.18 -2.44 25.67
C GLY A 500 -23.12 -2.44 26.79
N ALA A 501 -22.27 -3.47 26.84
CA ALA A 501 -21.16 -3.57 27.79
C ALA A 501 -19.91 -2.80 27.35
N MET A 502 -19.81 -2.44 26.06
CA MET A 502 -18.78 -1.55 25.52
C MET A 502 -19.07 -0.10 25.94
N ARG A 503 -18.55 0.32 27.10
CA ARG A 503 -18.67 1.69 27.60
C ARG A 503 -17.37 2.45 27.53
#